data_AF-A0A026VTR6-F1
#
_entry.id   AF-A0A026VTR6-F1
#
_cell.length_a   1.000
_cell.length_b   1.000
_cell.length_c   1.000
_cell.angle_alpha   90.00
_cell.angle_beta   90.00
_cell.angle_gamma   90.00
#
_symmetry.space_group_name_H-M   'P 1'
#
loop_
_entity.id
_entity.type
_entity.pdbx_description
1 polymer ?
#
loop_
_entity_poly.entity_id
_entity_poly.type
_entity_poly.pdbx_seq_one_letter_code
_entity_poly.pdbx_strand_id
1 'polypeptide(L)'
;KRRVYKWSNETIKKALRLKFSCTENDYKELLNQNIPLPSTRTLRRSLEGINFSPGICDDIFEALKDKVEQFCDDRDRDCMFGIDEVLY
;
A
#
# COMPACT_ATOMS: atom_id res chain seq x y z
N LYS A 1 7.60 9.95 30.54
CA LYS A 1 7.20 8.81 29.66
C LYS A 1 6.65 9.38 28.35
N ARG A 2 7.35 9.24 27.21
CA ARG A 2 6.79 9.63 25.89
C ARG A 2 5.65 8.66 25.56
N ARG A 3 4.42 9.16 25.47
CA ARG A 3 3.28 8.36 24.96
C ARG A 3 3.53 8.09 23.49
N VAL A 4 3.92 6.86 23.16
CA VAL A 4 3.95 6.41 21.76
C VAL A 4 2.51 6.17 21.37
N TYR A 5 1.91 7.15 20.69
CA TYR A 5 0.58 6.98 20.12
C TYR A 5 0.69 5.97 18.97
N LYS A 6 0.08 4.79 19.14
CA LYS A 6 0.02 3.76 18.10
C LYS A 6 -1.17 4.07 17.20
N TRP A 7 -0.90 4.37 15.93
CA TRP A 7 -1.95 4.52 14.92
C TRP A 7 -2.65 3.18 14.68
N SER A 8 -3.96 3.20 14.44
CA SER A 8 -4.68 2.01 14.02
C SER A 8 -4.27 1.59 12.61
N ASN A 9 -4.41 0.31 12.29
CA ASN A 9 -4.15 -0.20 10.95
C ASN A 9 -5.02 0.48 9.89
N GLU A 10 -6.26 0.84 10.24
CA GLU A 10 -7.16 1.58 9.35
C GLU A 10 -6.64 2.97 9.04
N THR A 11 -6.13 3.70 10.04
CA THR A 11 -5.55 5.04 9.82
C THR A 11 -4.28 4.95 8.99
N ILE A 12 -3.41 3.96 9.24
CA ILE A 12 -2.24 3.70 8.41
C ILE A 12 -2.64 3.40 6.97
N LYS A 13 -3.65 2.54 6.73
CA LYS A 13 -4.14 2.19 5.39
C LYS A 13 -4.70 3.41 4.66
N LYS A 14 -5.51 4.24 5.33
CA LYS A 14 -6.04 5.50 4.76
C LYS A 14 -4.92 6.49 4.41
N ALA A 15 -3.95 6.66 5.32
CA ALA A 15 -2.82 7.56 5.12
C ALA A 15 -1.88 7.08 4.01
N LEU A 16 -1.64 5.77 3.87
CA LEU A 16 -0.89 5.19 2.75
C LEU A 16 -1.59 5.48 1.42
N ARG A 17 -2.92 5.27 1.33
CA ARG A 17 -3.69 5.59 0.12
C ARG A 17 -3.54 7.07 -0.26
N LEU A 18 -3.72 7.97 0.70
CA LEU A 18 -3.53 9.42 0.50
C LEU A 18 -2.10 9.74 0.03
N LYS A 19 -1.09 9.13 0.66
CA LYS A 19 0.30 9.33 0.27
C LYS A 19 0.57 8.85 -1.16
N PHE A 20 0.02 7.72 -1.58
CA PHE A 20 0.22 7.19 -2.94
C PHE A 20 -0.58 7.94 -4.01
N SER A 21 -1.67 8.63 -3.64
CA SER A 21 -2.41 9.49 -4.56
C SER A 21 -1.78 10.87 -4.79
N CYS A 22 -0.75 11.23 -4.02
CA CYS A 22 -0.14 12.56 -4.09
C CYS A 22 1.39 12.47 -4.17
N THR A 23 2.06 13.60 -4.44
CA THR A 23 3.53 13.66 -4.37
C THR A 23 4.00 13.71 -2.92
N GLU A 24 5.30 13.45 -2.70
CA GLU A 24 5.90 13.55 -1.35
C GLU A 24 5.79 14.97 -0.76
N ASN A 25 5.76 16.01 -1.60
CA ASN A 25 5.59 17.40 -1.16
C ASN A 25 4.14 17.67 -0.72
N ASP A 26 3.16 17.16 -1.47
CA ASP A 26 1.75 17.33 -1.14
C ASP A 26 1.40 16.67 0.21
N TYR A 27 1.91 15.46 0.45
CA TYR A 27 1.66 14.79 1.72
C TYR A 27 2.34 15.52 2.90
N LYS A 28 3.52 16.10 2.69
CA LYS A 28 4.17 16.95 3.71
C LYS A 28 3.36 18.21 3.99
N GLU A 29 2.77 18.81 2.97
CA GLU A 29 1.95 20.00 3.13
C GLU A 29 0.69 19.72 3.97
N LEU A 30 0.05 18.56 3.78
CA LEU A 30 -1.05 18.12 4.65
C LEU A 30 -0.62 18.00 6.13
N LEU A 31 0.60 17.54 6.38
CA LEU A 31 1.16 17.48 7.74
C LEU A 31 1.44 18.87 8.30
N ASN A 32 1.95 19.81 7.48
CA ASN A 32 2.21 21.20 7.88
C ASN A 32 0.93 21.94 8.27
N GLN A 33 -0.19 21.59 7.65
CA GLN A 33 -1.53 22.11 7.98
C GLN A 33 -2.11 21.52 9.28
N ASN A 34 -1.32 20.76 10.05
CA ASN A 34 -1.72 20.11 11.31
C ASN A 34 -2.87 19.11 11.17
N ILE A 35 -3.06 18.55 9.97
CA ILE A 35 -4.02 17.46 9.76
C ILE A 35 -3.50 16.22 10.51
N PRO A 36 -4.32 15.53 11.33
CA PRO A 36 -3.86 14.43 12.18
C PRO A 36 -3.58 13.16 11.37
N LEU A 37 -2.42 13.12 10.72
CA LEU A 37 -1.95 12.01 9.90
C LEU A 37 -0.62 11.44 10.42
N PRO A 38 -0.35 10.14 10.19
CA PRO A 38 0.95 9.56 10.47
C PRO A 38 2.06 10.23 9.67
N SER A 39 3.22 10.41 10.30
CA SER A 39 4.41 10.91 9.60
C SER A 39 4.84 9.97 8.46
N THR A 40 5.54 10.52 7.46
CA THR A 40 6.11 9.71 6.36
C THR A 40 7.01 8.58 6.86
N ARG A 41 7.77 8.81 7.93
CA ARG A 41 8.58 7.79 8.61
C ARG A 41 7.72 6.69 9.26
N THR A 42 6.59 7.05 9.85
CA THR A 42 5.65 6.08 10.42
C THR A 42 5.08 5.18 9.33
N LEU A 43 4.71 5.77 8.18
CA LEU A 43 4.21 5.00 7.04
C LEU A 43 5.27 4.05 6.47
N ARG A 44 6.51 4.51 6.28
CA ARG A 44 7.63 3.64 5.85
C ARG A 44 7.82 2.46 6.79
N ARG A 45 7.88 2.70 8.10
CA ARG A 45 8.01 1.63 9.11
C ARG A 45 6.85 0.65 9.10
N SER A 46 5.63 1.10 8.77
CA SER A 46 4.50 0.19 8.65
C SER A 46 4.62 -0.77 7.47
N LEU A 47 5.41 -0.42 6.45
CA LEU A 47 5.68 -1.25 5.28
C LEU A 47 6.92 -2.15 5.46
N GLU A 48 7.81 -1.85 6.41
CA GLU A 48 9.02 -2.66 6.70
C GLU A 48 8.70 -4.12 7.09
N GLY A 49 7.47 -4.40 7.53
CA GLY A 49 7.01 -5.77 7.81
C GLY A 49 6.64 -6.58 6.57
N ILE A 50 6.62 -5.98 5.38
CA ILE A 50 6.29 -6.64 4.12
C ILE A 50 7.60 -7.07 3.46
N ASN A 51 7.82 -8.37 3.39
CA ASN A 51 9.01 -8.95 2.77
C ASN A 51 8.70 -9.38 1.34
N PHE A 52 9.53 -8.95 0.40
CA PHE A 52 9.49 -9.44 -0.98
C PHE A 52 10.69 -10.36 -1.21
N SER A 53 10.43 -11.62 -1.53
CA SER A 53 11.44 -12.60 -1.91
C SER A 53 11.48 -12.78 -3.43
N PRO A 54 12.64 -13.13 -4.01
CA PRO A 54 12.71 -13.56 -5.40
C PRO A 54 11.73 -14.71 -5.68
N GLY A 55 11.14 -14.72 -6.87
CA GLY A 55 10.14 -15.71 -7.28
C GLY A 55 8.72 -15.13 -7.31
N ILE A 56 7.73 -16.00 -7.13
CA ILE A 56 6.31 -15.64 -7.18
C ILE A 56 5.89 -15.06 -5.82
N CYS A 57 5.18 -13.93 -5.83
CA CYS A 57 4.66 -13.31 -4.61
C CYS A 57 3.24 -13.81 -4.31
N ASP A 58 3.15 -14.95 -3.63
CA ASP A 58 1.87 -15.62 -3.33
C ASP A 58 0.93 -14.76 -2.47
N ASP A 59 1.48 -13.92 -1.58
CA ASP A 59 0.71 -12.99 -0.73
C ASP A 59 -0.17 -12.05 -1.56
N ILE A 60 0.28 -11.64 -2.75
CA ILE A 60 -0.50 -10.78 -3.64
C ILE A 60 -1.66 -11.55 -4.27
N PHE A 61 -1.43 -12.81 -4.68
CA PHE A 61 -2.49 -13.64 -5.24
C PHE A 61 -3.58 -13.94 -4.21
N GLU A 62 -3.20 -14.25 -2.97
CA GLU A 62 -4.16 -14.46 -1.88
C GLU A 62 -4.96 -13.19 -1.59
N ALA A 63 -4.31 -12.02 -1.57
CA ALA A 63 -5.00 -10.75 -1.36
C ALA A 63 -5.97 -10.36 -2.50
N LEU A 64 -5.74 -10.86 -3.72
CA LEU A 64 -6.58 -10.59 -4.88
C LEU A 64 -7.72 -11.60 -5.05
N LYS A 65 -7.65 -12.76 -4.39
CA LYS A 65 -8.59 -13.86 -4.53
C LYS A 65 -10.04 -13.45 -4.27
N ASP A 66 -10.30 -12.75 -3.15
CA ASP A 66 -11.63 -12.25 -2.79
C ASP A 66 -12.27 -11.39 -3.90
N LYS A 67 -11.44 -10.64 -4.65
CA LYS A 67 -11.91 -9.80 -5.75
C LYS A 67 -12.26 -10.63 -6.99
N VAL A 68 -11.44 -11.63 -7.31
CA VAL A 68 -11.67 -12.52 -8.46
C VAL A 68 -12.89 -13.41 -8.25
N GLU A 69 -13.15 -13.82 -7.00
CA GLU A 69 -14.34 -14.59 -6.64
C GLU A 69 -15.64 -13.78 -6.80
N GLN A 70 -15.57 -12.45 -6.78
CA GLN A 70 -16.72 -11.56 -6.98
C GLN A 70 -17.05 -11.31 -8.46
N PHE A 71 -16.28 -11.85 -9.40
CA PHE A 71 -16.56 -11.70 -10.82
C PHE A 71 -17.80 -12.50 -11.22
N CYS A 72 -18.75 -11.82 -11.87
CA CYS A 72 -20.01 -12.42 -12.30
C CYS A 72 -19.88 -13.14 -13.65
N ASP A 73 -18.93 -12.72 -14.47
CA ASP A 73 -18.68 -13.28 -15.80
C ASP A 73 -17.28 -13.88 -15.86
N ASP A 74 -17.16 -15.08 -16.43
CA ASP A 74 -15.86 -15.75 -16.55
C ASP A 74 -14.88 -14.96 -17.41
N ARG A 75 -15.37 -14.14 -18.35
CA ARG A 75 -14.55 -13.25 -19.18
C ARG A 75 -13.81 -12.19 -18.37
N ASP A 76 -14.30 -11.84 -17.18
CA ASP A 76 -13.60 -10.91 -16.28
C ASP A 76 -12.29 -11.52 -15.73
N ARG A 77 -12.09 -12.83 -15.88
CA ARG A 77 -10.87 -13.55 -15.51
C ARG A 77 -9.82 -13.58 -16.62
N ASP A 78 -10.18 -13.21 -17.85
CA ASP A 78 -9.24 -13.16 -18.97
C ASP A 78 -8.20 -12.06 -18.72
N CYS A 79 -6.92 -12.43 -18.64
CA CYS A 79 -5.83 -11.49 -18.41
C CYS A 79 -4.57 -11.83 -19.21
N MET A 80 -3.71 -10.83 -19.40
CA MET A 80 -2.43 -10.94 -20.10
C MET A 80 -1.28 -10.67 -19.14
N PHE A 81 -0.23 -11.49 -19.21
CA PHE A 81 0.98 -11.30 -18.43
C PHE A 81 2.13 -10.86 -19.33
N GLY A 82 2.47 -9.56 -19.26
CA GLY A 82 3.60 -8.98 -19.97
C GLY A 82 4.75 -8.73 -19.01
N ILE A 83 5.96 -9.16 -19.39
CA ILE A 83 7.19 -9.00 -18.60
C ILE A 83 8.26 -8.40 -19.50
N ASP A 84 9.05 -7.50 -18.93
CA ASP A 84 10.27 -6.97 -19.53
C ASP A 84 11.32 -6.80 -18.43
N GLU A 85 12.60 -6.72 -18.82
CA GLU A 85 13.72 -6.56 -17.89
C GLU A 85 14.18 -5.12 -17.85
N VAL A 86 14.37 -4.58 -16.64
CA VAL A 86 15.01 -3.27 -16.46
C VAL A 86 16.51 -3.50 -16.36
N LEU A 87 17.26 -2.98 -17.35
CA LEU A 87 18.72 -2.95 -17.29
C LEU A 87 19.17 -1.84 -16.33
N TYR A 88 20.03 -2.21 -15.38
CA TYR A 88 20.61 -1.30 -14.38
C TYR A 88 22.03 -0.87 -14.75
#